data_AF-A0A9D9L5Y2-F1
#
_entry.id   AF-A0A9D9L5Y2-F1
#
_cell.length_a   1.000
_cell.length_b   1.000
_cell.length_c   1.000
_cell.angle_alpha   90.00
_cell.angle_beta   90.00
_cell.angle_gamma   90.00
#
_symmetry.space_group_name_H-M   'P 1'
#
loop_
_entity.id
_entity.type
_entity.pdbx_description
1 polymer ?
#
loop_
_entity_poly.entity_id
_entity_poly.type
_entity_poly.pdbx_seq_one_letter_code
_entity_poly.pdbx_strand_id
1 'polypeptide(L)' 'MKGDANGDNKIDVTDIAVTAAHIKGIKALTDGQQKAADVNGDGNVDVTDIAMIASHIKGIKAIE' A
#
# COMPACT_ATOMS: atom_id res chain seq x y z
N MET A 1 -7.59 1.17 6.50
CA MET A 1 -8.35 0.98 5.24
C MET A 1 -7.42 0.24 4.28
N LYS A 2 -7.90 -0.70 3.45
CA LYS A 2 -7.02 -1.44 2.55
C LYS A 2 -6.53 -0.49 1.44
N GLY A 3 -5.22 -0.43 1.20
CA GLY A 3 -4.56 0.55 0.35
C GLY A 3 -4.13 1.85 1.04
N ASP A 4 -4.60 2.13 2.25
CA ASP A 4 -4.22 3.30 3.08
C ASP A 4 -3.03 2.91 3.97
N ALA A 5 -1.85 2.85 3.35
CA ALA A 5 -0.61 2.41 3.96
C ALA A 5 -0.04 3.46 4.93
N ASN A 6 -0.40 4.74 4.78
CA ASN A 6 0.07 5.79 5.67
C ASN A 6 -0.87 6.02 6.89
N GLY A 7 -2.13 5.58 6.83
CA GLY A 7 -3.13 5.68 7.88
C GLY A 7 -3.88 7.01 7.94
N ASP A 8 -3.92 7.77 6.83
CA ASP A 8 -4.56 9.09 6.76
C ASP A 8 -6.02 9.07 6.26
N ASN A 9 -6.57 7.88 6.04
CA ASN A 9 -7.91 7.61 5.50
C ASN A 9 -8.09 8.03 4.03
N LYS A 10 -7.01 8.15 3.27
CA LYS A 10 -7.04 8.31 1.81
C LYS A 10 -6.23 7.18 1.18
N ILE A 11 -6.51 6.94 -0.11
CA ILE A 11 -5.69 6.05 -0.93
C ILE A 11 -5.15 6.91 -2.06
N ASP A 12 -3.91 7.35 -1.92
CA ASP A 12 -3.25 8.21 -2.88
C ASP A 12 -1.75 7.88 -3.08
N VAL A 13 -1.05 8.72 -3.82
CA VAL A 13 0.36 8.49 -4.17
C VAL A 13 1.29 8.45 -2.94
N THR A 14 0.84 8.97 -1.81
CA THR A 14 1.56 8.90 -0.54
C THR A 14 1.63 7.46 -0.03
N ASP A 15 0.58 6.66 -0.23
CA ASP A 15 0.55 5.24 0.13
C ASP A 15 1.57 4.44 -0.67
N ILE A 16 1.70 4.76 -1.97
CA ILE A 16 2.75 4.20 -2.83
C ILE A 16 4.13 4.54 -2.27
N ALA A 17 4.36 5.80 -1.90
CA ALA A 17 5.67 6.26 -1.44
C ALA A 17 6.08 5.61 -0.12
N VAL A 18 5.17 5.49 0.85
CA VAL A 18 5.47 4.84 2.14
C VAL A 18 5.65 3.34 2.00
N THR A 19 4.86 2.69 1.14
CA THR A 19 5.00 1.25 0.84
C THR A 19 6.35 0.98 0.17
N ALA A 20 6.76 1.82 -0.79
CA ALA A 20 8.07 1.71 -1.43
C ALA A 20 9.23 1.95 -0.45
N ALA A 21 9.09 2.89 0.48
CA ALA A 21 10.09 3.13 1.51
C ALA A 21 10.23 1.93 2.46
N HIS A 22 9.13 1.24 2.74
CA HIS A 22 9.13 -0.01 3.52
C HIS A 22 9.85 -1.15 2.84
N ILE A 23 9.52 -1.40 1.58
CA ILE A 23 10.17 -2.45 0.77
C ILE A 23 11.67 -2.20 0.66
N LYS A 24 12.10 -0.94 0.58
CA LYS A 24 13.51 -0.55 0.56
C LYS A 24 14.21 -0.59 1.93
N GLY A 25 13.50 -0.91 3.01
CA GLY A 25 14.03 -0.89 4.37
C GLY A 25 14.35 0.51 4.90
N ILE A 26 13.85 1.57 4.26
CA ILE A 26 14.09 2.98 4.65
C ILE A 26 13.15 3.38 5.79
N LYS A 27 11.91 2.90 5.75
CA LYS A 27 10.88 3.21 6.76
C LYS A 27 10.06 1.96 7.10
N ALA A 28 10.11 1.51 8.34
CA ALA A 28 9.24 0.43 8.78
C ALA A 28 7.77 0.91 8.88
N LEU A 29 6.85 0.11 8.33
CA LEU A 29 5.42 0.25 8.58
C LEU A 29 5.04 -0.49 9.87
N THR A 30 4.08 0.03 10.61
CA THR A 30 3.47 -0.70 11.74
C THR A 30 2.68 -1.92 11.23
N ASP A 31 2.38 -2.89 12.10
CA ASP A 31 1.60 -4.08 11.73
C ASP A 31 0.25 -3.73 11.09
N GLY A 32 -0.42 -2.68 11.58
CA GLY A 32 -1.68 -2.20 11.01
C GLY A 32 -1.50 -1.62 9.61
N GLN A 33 -0.42 -0.87 9.40
CA GLN A 33 -0.07 -0.30 8.09
C GLN A 33 0.41 -1.37 7.11
N GLN A 34 1.13 -2.40 7.55
CA GLN A 34 1.51 -3.53 6.71
C GLN A 34 0.27 -4.27 6.21
N LYS A 35 -0.72 -4.51 7.08
CA LYS A 35 -2.02 -5.09 6.68
C LYS A 35 -2.81 -4.22 5.70
N ALA A 36 -2.65 -2.90 5.80
CA ALA A 36 -3.26 -1.98 4.86
C ALA A 36 -2.52 -1.94 3.51
N ALA A 37 -1.19 -2.05 3.55
CA ALA A 37 -0.32 -2.05 2.39
C ALA A 37 -0.33 -3.37 1.61
N ASP A 38 -0.54 -4.52 2.28
CA ASP A 38 -0.77 -5.84 1.67
C ASP A 38 -2.18 -5.86 1.05
N VAL A 39 -2.27 -5.36 -0.18
CA VAL A 39 -3.54 -5.20 -0.89
C VAL A 39 -3.92 -6.43 -1.70
N ASN A 40 -2.96 -7.32 -1.98
CA ASN A 40 -3.24 -8.59 -2.63
C ASN A 40 -3.59 -9.72 -1.63
N GLY A 41 -3.28 -9.55 -0.34
CA GLY A 41 -3.58 -10.48 0.74
C GLY A 41 -2.65 -11.70 0.79
N ASP A 42 -1.46 -11.63 0.22
CA ASP A 42 -0.50 -12.74 0.18
C ASP A 42 0.39 -12.84 1.43
N GLY A 43 0.28 -11.86 2.34
CA GLY A 43 1.02 -11.79 3.59
C GLY A 43 2.38 -11.10 3.46
N ASN A 44 2.76 -10.65 2.26
CA ASN A 44 3.96 -9.85 2.02
C ASN A 44 3.56 -8.45 1.55
N VAL A 45 4.41 -7.47 1.86
CA VAL A 45 4.27 -6.11 1.33
C VAL A 45 5.37 -5.92 0.29
N ASP A 46 5.01 -5.92 -0.99
CA ASP A 46 5.96 -5.85 -2.09
C ASP A 46 5.52 -4.94 -3.26
N VAL A 47 6.27 -5.00 -4.36
CA VAL A 47 6.02 -4.14 -5.54
C VAL A 47 4.69 -4.43 -6.23
N THR A 48 4.13 -5.63 -6.04
CA THR A 48 2.80 -6.03 -6.51
C THR A 48 1.72 -5.18 -5.84
N ASP A 49 1.86 -4.95 -4.53
CA ASP A 49 0.95 -4.09 -3.79
C ASP A 49 0.99 -2.65 -4.28
N ILE A 50 2.20 -2.12 -4.51
CA ILE A 50 2.40 -0.79 -5.11
C ILE A 50 1.67 -0.68 -6.45
N ALA A 51 1.80 -1.69 -7.31
CA ALA A 51 1.15 -1.69 -8.62
C ALA A 51 -0.38 -1.70 -8.49
N MET A 52 -0.93 -2.43 -7.52
CA MET A 52 -2.36 -2.49 -7.24
C MET A 52 -2.89 -1.15 -6.67
N ILE A 53 -2.19 -0.53 -5.72
CA ILE A 53 -2.52 0.81 -5.20
C ILE A 53 -2.49 1.83 -6.35
N ALA A 54 -1.47 1.80 -7.21
CA ALA A 54 -1.39 2.68 -8.38
C ALA A 54 -2.53 2.46 -9.37
N SER A 55 -2.95 1.21 -9.58
CA SER A 55 -4.09 0.86 -10.43
C SER A 55 -5.41 1.40 -9.86
N HIS A 56 -5.57 1.38 -8.53
CA HIS A 56 -6.73 1.95 -7.85
C HIS A 56 -6.79 3.46 -7.97
N ILE A 57 -5.68 4.15 -7.72
CA ILE A 57 -5.59 5.62 -7.85
C ILE A 57 -5.91 6.07 -9.28
N LYS A 58 -5.52 5.29 -10.28
CA LYS A 58 -5.82 5.55 -11.70
C LYS A 58 -7.26 5.19 -12.10
N GLY A 59 -8.06 4.60 -11.21
CA GLY A 59 -9.41 4.13 -11.51
C GLY A 59 -9.45 2.92 -12.44
N ILE A 60 -8.34 2.21 -12.61
CA ILE A 60 -8.23 1.05 -13.52
C ILE A 60 -8.75 -0.22 -12.84
N LYS A 61 -8.42 -0.41 -11.56
CA LYS A 61 -8.84 -1.59 -10.78
C LYS A 61 -9.08 -1.20 -9.33
N ALA A 62 -10.25 -1.52 -8.79
CA ALA A 62 -10.55 -1.29 -7.38
C ALA A 62 -9.73 -2.25 -6.48
N ILE A 63 -9.33 -1.75 -5.31
CA ILE A 63 -8.90 -2.62 -4.21
C ILE A 63 -10.18 -3.09 -3.50
N GLU A 64 -10.33 -4.40 -3.35
CA GLU A 64 -11.45 -5.07 -2.69
C GLU A 64 -11.08 -5.51 -1.27
#